data_AF-A0A399IHV0-F1
#
_entry.id   AF-A0A399IHV0-F1
#
_cell.length_a   1.000
_cell.length_b   1.000
_cell.length_c   1.000
_cell.angle_alpha   90.00
_cell.angle_beta   90.00
_cell.angle_gamma   90.00
#
_symmetry.space_group_name_H-M   'P 1'
#
loop_
_entity.id
_entity.type
_entity.pdbx_description
1 polymer ?
#
loop_
_entity_poly.entity_id
_entity_poly.type
_entity_poly.pdbx_seq_one_letter_code
_entity_poly.pdbx_strand_id
1 'polypeptide(L)'
;MQQTFNLDMKMTRDIEKKKTLFGFVKEHKKIIAIGAITTCAVVVGIVIVKNRTATNVLNIEEVAAKGLKTHVDVISVDSVVVEACHESNLPSNKLINVNEHLRNLPDGCKASQSKIELAAQYGISLGDHQTWVNSYAKTVV
;
A
#
# COMPACT_ATOMS: atom_id res chain seq x y z
N MET A 1 1.69 39.84 53.05
CA MET A 1 2.25 38.56 53.56
C MET A 1 1.44 37.32 53.16
N GLN A 2 0.10 37.37 53.08
CA GLN A 2 -0.70 36.19 52.69
C GLN A 2 -0.48 35.70 51.23
N GLN A 3 -0.18 36.63 50.31
CA GLN A 3 -0.02 36.29 48.89
C GLN A 3 1.27 35.52 48.60
N THR A 4 2.37 35.85 49.29
CA THR A 4 3.66 35.18 49.14
C THR A 4 3.65 33.77 49.74
N PHE A 5 2.95 33.55 50.85
CA PHE A 5 2.76 32.23 51.46
C PHE A 5 1.96 31.27 50.56
N ASN A 6 0.92 31.78 49.89
CA ASN A 6 0.14 30.98 48.95
C ASN A 6 0.95 30.59 47.69
N LEU A 7 1.84 31.47 47.21
CA LEU A 7 2.73 31.13 46.10
C LEU A 7 3.74 30.05 46.49
N ASP A 8 4.36 30.18 47.67
CA ASP A 8 5.35 29.22 48.17
C ASP A 8 4.73 27.82 48.39
N MET A 9 3.55 27.78 48.98
CA MET A 9 2.80 26.53 49.18
C MET A 9 2.32 25.90 47.86
N LYS A 10 2.06 26.71 46.82
CA LYS A 10 1.75 26.21 45.47
C LYS A 10 3.00 25.64 44.79
N MET A 11 4.13 26.34 44.90
CA MET A 11 5.40 25.96 44.29
C MET A 11 5.94 24.64 44.84
N THR A 12 5.91 24.46 46.17
CA THR A 12 6.32 23.21 46.83
C THR A 12 5.45 22.03 46.40
N ARG A 13 4.13 22.23 46.32
CA ARG A 13 3.18 21.21 45.83
C ARG A 13 3.41 20.83 44.38
N ASP A 14 3.74 21.79 43.51
CA ASP A 14 4.03 21.51 42.10
C ASP A 14 5.36 20.75 41.94
N ILE A 15 6.35 21.01 42.79
CA ILE A 15 7.62 20.27 42.81
C ILE A 15 7.41 18.81 43.24
N GLU A 16 6.62 18.58 44.29
CA GLU A 16 6.29 17.23 44.76
C GLU A 16 5.55 16.43 43.70
N LYS A 17 4.49 17.01 43.11
CA LYS A 17 3.73 16.39 42.01
C LYS A 17 4.63 16.03 40.83
N LYS A 18 5.52 16.92 40.41
CA LYS A 18 6.48 16.65 39.32
C LYS A 18 7.38 15.46 39.63
N LYS A 19 7.90 15.35 40.85
CA LYS A 19 8.74 14.21 41.27
C LYS A 19 7.97 12.89 41.20
N THR A 20 6.73 12.88 41.69
CA THR A 20 5.85 11.69 41.65
C THR A 20 5.52 11.28 40.22
N LEU A 21 5.17 12.24 39.35
CA LEU A 21 4.91 11.98 37.93
C LEU A 21 6.16 11.47 37.20
N PHE A 22 7.34 12.04 37.48
CA PHE A 22 8.59 11.59 36.86
C PHE A 22 8.96 10.16 37.30
N GLY A 23 8.73 9.82 38.57
CA GLY A 23 8.85 8.45 39.06
C GLY A 23 7.93 7.48 38.31
N PHE A 24 6.66 7.85 38.16
CA PHE A 24 5.66 7.07 37.42
C PHE A 24 6.05 6.87 35.94
N VAL A 25 6.51 7.93 35.26
CA VAL A 25 6.98 7.84 33.86
C VAL A 25 8.20 6.93 33.74
N LYS A 26 9.13 6.99 34.70
CA LYS A 26 10.34 6.16 34.72
C LYS A 26 10.03 4.67 34.90
N GLU A 27 9.04 4.36 35.74
CA GLU A 27 8.59 3.00 36.00
C GLU A 27 7.82 2.41 34.81
N HIS A 28 6.88 3.17 34.24
CA HIS A 28 5.99 2.70 33.16
C HIS A 28 6.41 3.14 31.75
N LYS A 29 7.69 3.48 31.53
CA LYS A 29 8.21 4.00 30.25
C LYS A 29 7.82 3.18 29.02
N LYS A 30 7.72 1.85 29.15
CA LYS A 30 7.37 0.95 28.04
C LYS A 30 5.90 1.12 27.62
N ILE A 31 4.99 1.15 28.60
CA ILE A 31 3.54 1.27 28.35
C ILE A 31 3.23 2.67 27.80
N ILE A 32 3.87 3.70 28.35
CA ILE A 32 3.73 5.08 27.86
C ILE A 32 4.23 5.22 26.42
N ALA A 33 5.36 4.60 26.08
CA ALA A 33 5.88 4.61 24.71
C ALA A 33 4.92 3.92 23.72
N ILE A 34 4.42 2.74 24.07
CA ILE A 34 3.46 1.99 23.22
C ILE A 34 2.15 2.79 23.06
N GLY A 35 1.63 3.35 24.16
CA GLY A 35 0.43 4.19 24.14
C GLY A 35 0.60 5.42 23.25
N ALA A 36 1.74 6.12 23.36
CA ALA A 36 2.05 7.30 22.53
C ALA A 36 2.16 6.95 21.05
N ILE A 37 2.83 5.85 20.69
CA ILE A 37 2.95 5.41 19.29
C ILE A 37 1.56 5.09 18.71
N THR A 38 0.72 4.40 19.49
CA THR A 38 -0.61 3.97 19.04
C THR A 38 -1.53 5.17 18.80
N THR A 39 -1.54 6.14 19.72
CA THR A 39 -2.37 7.35 19.57
C THR A 39 -1.90 8.21 18.39
N CYS A 40 -0.58 8.37 18.21
CA CYS A 40 -0.03 9.07 17.04
C CYS A 40 -0.43 8.41 15.72
N ALA A 41 -0.34 7.08 15.62
CA ALA A 41 -0.72 6.34 14.41
C ALA A 41 -2.20 6.54 14.03
N VAL A 42 -3.10 6.50 15.02
CA VAL A 42 -4.54 6.72 14.81
C VAL A 42 -4.81 8.15 14.31
N VAL A 43 -4.23 9.16 14.96
CA VAL A 43 -4.42 10.56 14.56
C VAL A 43 -3.90 10.81 13.14
N VAL A 44 -2.70 10.30 12.81
CA VAL A 44 -2.12 10.43 11.46
C VAL A 44 -2.99 9.70 10.43
N GLY A 45 -3.47 8.49 10.74
CA GLY A 45 -4.38 7.74 9.87
C GLY A 45 -5.67 8.52 9.54
N ILE A 46 -6.30 9.13 10.56
CA ILE A 46 -7.50 9.95 10.38
C ILE A 46 -7.22 11.17 9.50
N VAL A 47 -6.10 11.87 9.72
CA VAL A 47 -5.71 13.03 8.91
C VAL A 47 -5.48 12.65 7.45
N ILE A 48 -4.78 11.53 7.18
CA ILE A 48 -4.53 11.05 5.82
C ILE A 48 -5.86 10.66 5.14
N VAL A 49 -6.74 9.92 5.82
CA VAL A 49 -8.05 9.53 5.25
C VAL A 49 -8.90 10.77 4.98
N LYS A 50 -8.98 11.72 5.92
CA LYS A 50 -9.73 12.97 5.74
C LYS A 50 -9.17 13.85 4.62
N ASN A 51 -7.85 13.88 4.43
CA ASN A 51 -7.23 14.62 3.35
C ASN A 51 -7.43 13.92 1.99
N ARG A 52 -7.35 12.59 1.95
CA ARG A 52 -7.63 11.80 0.74
C ARG A 52 -9.09 11.85 0.32
N THR A 53 -10.04 11.82 1.27
CA THR A 53 -11.46 11.97 0.95
C THR A 53 -11.79 13.38 0.48
N ALA A 54 -11.10 14.42 0.97
CA ALA A 54 -11.21 15.77 0.42
C ALA A 54 -10.67 15.87 -1.02
N THR A 55 -9.61 15.15 -1.39
CA THR A 55 -9.09 15.13 -2.77
C THR A 55 -9.81 14.16 -3.70
N ASN A 56 -10.52 13.15 -3.19
CA ASN A 56 -11.27 12.19 -4.02
C ASN A 56 -12.59 12.72 -4.57
N VAL A 57 -13.06 13.90 -4.11
CA VAL A 57 -14.25 14.55 -4.68
C VAL A 57 -13.91 15.41 -5.91
N LEU A 58 -12.63 15.74 -6.14
CA LEU A 58 -12.19 16.57 -7.29
C LEU A 58 -11.48 15.79 -8.39
N ASN A 59 -11.11 14.52 -8.17
CA ASN A 59 -10.41 13.69 -9.17
C ASN A 59 -11.35 12.91 -10.10
N ILE A 60 -12.66 13.16 -10.04
CA ILE A 60 -13.64 12.62 -11.00
C ILE A 60 -13.97 13.59 -12.14
N GLU A 61 -13.43 14.81 -12.15
CA GLU A 61 -13.69 15.80 -13.22
C GLU A 61 -12.48 16.05 -14.15
N GLU A 62 -11.26 15.60 -13.82
CA GLU A 62 -10.09 15.75 -14.71
C GLU A 62 -9.69 14.48 -15.49
N VAL A 63 -10.53 13.44 -15.47
CA VAL A 63 -10.38 12.27 -16.36
C VAL A 63 -11.49 12.24 -17.43
N ALA A 64 -12.56 13.02 -17.25
CA ALA A 64 -13.64 13.14 -18.23
C ALA A 64 -13.34 14.15 -19.36
N ALA A 65 -12.42 15.11 -19.16
CA ALA A 65 -12.13 16.15 -20.15
C ALA A 65 -11.06 15.78 -21.21
N LYS A 66 -10.40 14.62 -21.09
CA LYS A 66 -9.43 14.14 -22.10
C LYS A 66 -9.95 13.00 -22.98
N GLY A 67 -11.22 12.63 -22.81
CA GLY A 67 -11.90 11.59 -23.58
C GLY A 67 -12.70 12.13 -24.77
N LEU A 68 -12.11 12.91 -25.68
CA LEU A 68 -12.70 13.11 -27.02
C LEU A 68 -11.70 13.73 -28.01
N LYS A 69 -10.74 12.93 -28.50
CA LYS A 69 -10.13 13.16 -29.82
C LYS A 69 -9.90 11.82 -30.50
N THR A 70 -10.98 11.27 -31.04
CA THR A 70 -10.91 10.28 -32.11
C THR A 70 -10.38 10.96 -33.37
N HIS A 71 -9.17 10.61 -33.80
CA HIS A 71 -8.82 10.70 -35.23
C HIS A 71 -7.71 9.69 -35.56
N VAL A 72 -8.16 8.56 -36.12
CA VAL A 72 -7.64 7.98 -37.37
C VAL A 72 -6.11 7.94 -37.54
N ASP A 73 -5.62 6.70 -37.57
CA ASP A 73 -4.63 6.15 -38.50
C ASP A 73 -3.14 6.12 -38.11
N VAL A 74 -2.51 5.08 -38.66
CA VAL A 74 -1.08 4.85 -38.92
C VAL A 74 -0.18 4.42 -37.75
N ILE A 75 0.09 3.11 -37.74
CA ILE A 75 1.43 2.49 -37.74
C ILE A 75 2.60 3.39 -37.29
N SER A 76 3.28 3.07 -36.19
CA SER A 76 4.71 2.70 -36.21
C SER A 76 5.28 2.55 -34.81
N VAL A 77 5.86 1.37 -34.60
CA VAL A 77 7.04 1.06 -33.78
C VAL A 77 7.61 2.27 -33.05
N ASP A 78 7.52 2.26 -31.72
CA ASP A 78 8.62 2.81 -30.93
C ASP A 78 9.06 1.78 -29.90
N SER A 79 10.33 1.45 -30.02
CA SER A 79 11.01 0.31 -29.47
C SER A 79 11.30 0.58 -27.99
N VAL A 80 10.42 0.17 -27.09
CA VAL A 80 10.75 0.14 -25.66
C VAL A 80 11.68 -1.05 -25.43
N VAL A 81 12.97 -0.71 -25.43
CA VAL A 81 14.12 -1.40 -24.84
C VAL A 81 13.76 -2.79 -24.31
N VAL A 82 13.98 -3.79 -25.16
CA VAL A 82 14.18 -5.16 -24.74
C VAL A 82 15.44 -5.14 -23.88
N GLU A 83 15.27 -5.03 -22.56
CA GLU A 83 16.29 -5.54 -21.66
C GLU A 83 16.31 -7.04 -21.91
N ALA A 84 17.29 -7.46 -22.72
CA ALA A 84 17.54 -8.86 -23.02
C ALA A 84 17.68 -9.58 -21.67
N CYS A 85 16.62 -10.31 -21.29
CA CYS A 85 16.70 -11.26 -20.20
C CYS A 85 17.86 -12.18 -20.55
N HIS A 86 18.96 -12.03 -19.81
CA HIS A 86 20.11 -12.90 -19.89
C HIS A 86 19.61 -14.33 -19.97
N GLU A 87 19.98 -15.02 -21.05
CA GLU A 87 19.90 -16.46 -21.16
C GLU A 87 20.91 -17.04 -20.15
N SER A 88 20.57 -16.92 -18.87
CA SER A 88 21.33 -17.53 -17.81
C SER A 88 21.09 -19.01 -17.99
N ASN A 89 22.14 -19.72 -18.38
CA ASN A 89 22.27 -21.16 -18.28
C ASN A 89 21.94 -21.55 -16.84
N LEU A 90 20.64 -21.73 -16.58
CA LEU A 90 20.14 -22.01 -15.27
C LEU A 90 20.48 -23.46 -15.01
N PRO A 91 21.21 -23.80 -13.94
CA PRO A 91 21.55 -25.18 -13.67
C PRO A 91 20.25 -26.00 -13.64
N SER A 92 20.20 -27.08 -14.41
CA SER A 92 19.15 -28.08 -14.32
C SER A 92 19.06 -28.50 -12.86
N ASN A 93 17.83 -28.49 -12.30
CA ASN A 93 17.47 -28.59 -10.88
C ASN A 93 17.33 -27.28 -10.08
N LYS A 94 17.37 -26.09 -10.69
CA LYS A 94 17.01 -24.85 -9.98
C LYS A 94 15.50 -24.71 -9.81
N LEU A 95 15.06 -24.40 -8.59
CA LEU A 95 13.70 -23.97 -8.29
C LEU A 95 13.51 -22.51 -8.74
N ILE A 96 12.59 -22.28 -9.66
CA ILE A 96 12.16 -20.94 -10.09
C ILE A 96 10.75 -20.65 -9.59
N ASN A 97 10.51 -19.40 -9.21
CA ASN A 97 9.16 -18.93 -8.93
C ASN A 97 8.60 -18.27 -10.19
N VAL A 98 7.51 -18.82 -10.72
CA VAL A 98 6.78 -18.24 -11.85
C VAL A 98 5.73 -17.31 -11.27
N ASN A 99 5.82 -16.03 -11.61
CA ASN A 99 4.84 -15.03 -11.18
C ASN A 99 3.51 -15.20 -11.92
N GLU A 100 2.48 -14.59 -11.37
CA GLU A 100 1.18 -14.51 -12.00
C GLU A 100 1.23 -13.77 -13.35
N HIS A 101 0.52 -14.28 -14.34
CA HIS A 101 0.55 -13.77 -15.72
C HIS A 101 -0.68 -14.18 -16.52
N LEU A 102 -0.91 -13.48 -17.63
CA LEU A 102 -1.90 -13.85 -18.63
C LEU A 102 -1.35 -14.94 -19.55
N ARG A 103 -2.17 -15.96 -19.79
CA ARG A 103 -1.86 -17.04 -20.73
C ARG A 103 -2.98 -17.21 -21.75
N ASN A 104 -2.61 -17.37 -23.02
CA ASN A 104 -3.56 -17.71 -24.07
C ASN A 104 -3.94 -19.20 -23.97
N LEU A 105 -5.23 -19.47 -24.09
CA LEU A 105 -5.83 -20.79 -24.15
C LEU A 105 -5.89 -21.27 -25.61
N PRO A 106 -5.92 -22.59 -25.83
CA PRO A 106 -6.21 -23.15 -27.14
C PRO A 106 -7.58 -22.69 -27.67
N ASP A 107 -7.74 -22.71 -28.98
CA ASP A 107 -8.98 -22.33 -29.64
C ASP A 107 -10.18 -23.13 -29.09
N GLY A 108 -11.30 -22.44 -28.89
CA GLY A 108 -12.52 -23.02 -28.33
C GLY A 108 -12.51 -23.22 -26.81
N CYS A 109 -11.37 -23.04 -26.13
CA CYS A 109 -11.31 -23.07 -24.67
C CYS A 109 -11.56 -21.68 -24.08
N LYS A 110 -12.33 -21.61 -23.00
CA LYS A 110 -12.60 -20.37 -22.24
C LYS A 110 -12.07 -20.49 -20.82
N ALA A 111 -11.71 -19.36 -20.22
CA ALA A 111 -11.37 -19.34 -18.80
C ALA A 111 -12.57 -19.77 -17.94
N SER A 112 -12.28 -20.48 -16.85
CA SER A 112 -13.29 -20.75 -15.84
C SER A 112 -13.72 -19.46 -15.15
N GLN A 113 -14.95 -19.44 -14.63
CA GLN A 113 -15.51 -18.29 -13.92
C GLN A 113 -14.61 -17.80 -12.78
N SER A 114 -14.05 -18.73 -12.01
CA SER A 114 -13.09 -18.43 -10.94
C SER A 114 -11.84 -17.69 -11.41
N LYS A 115 -11.36 -17.95 -12.63
CA LYS A 115 -10.19 -17.28 -13.20
C LYS A 115 -10.53 -15.89 -13.73
N ILE A 116 -11.76 -15.71 -14.23
CA ILE A 116 -12.28 -14.40 -14.65
C ILE A 116 -12.42 -13.49 -13.43
N GLU A 117 -13.02 -13.99 -12.36
CA GLU A 117 -13.18 -13.24 -11.10
C GLU A 117 -11.83 -12.90 -10.48
N LEU A 118 -10.89 -13.85 -10.48
CA LEU A 118 -9.55 -13.59 -9.96
C LEU A 118 -8.84 -12.51 -10.78
N ALA A 119 -8.87 -12.58 -12.11
CA ALA A 119 -8.30 -11.53 -12.97
C ALA A 119 -8.93 -10.16 -12.70
N ALA A 120 -10.26 -10.11 -12.51
CA ALA A 120 -10.99 -8.88 -12.20
C ALA A 120 -10.57 -8.27 -10.85
N GLN A 121 -10.24 -9.10 -9.84
CA GLN A 121 -9.68 -8.61 -8.57
C GLN A 121 -8.34 -7.88 -8.74
N TYR A 122 -7.55 -8.27 -9.74
CA TYR A 122 -6.31 -7.58 -10.11
C TYR A 122 -6.52 -6.42 -11.10
N GLY A 123 -7.78 -6.07 -11.41
CA GLY A 123 -8.11 -5.02 -12.37
C GLY A 123 -7.86 -5.41 -13.83
N ILE A 124 -7.77 -6.71 -14.12
CA ILE A 124 -7.46 -7.24 -15.45
C ILE A 124 -8.71 -7.84 -16.07
N SER A 125 -9.06 -7.37 -17.27
CA SER A 125 -10.10 -7.99 -18.09
C SER A 125 -9.47 -9.05 -18.99
N LEU A 126 -9.98 -10.29 -18.93
CA LEU A 126 -9.49 -11.37 -19.79
C LEU A 126 -10.10 -11.24 -21.19
N GLY A 127 -9.26 -11.27 -22.22
CA GLY A 127 -9.72 -11.39 -23.61
C GLY A 127 -10.30 -12.77 -23.91
N ASP A 128 -10.94 -12.89 -25.08
CA ASP A 128 -11.39 -14.17 -25.60
C ASP A 128 -10.20 -15.15 -25.68
N HIS A 129 -10.40 -16.36 -25.18
CA HIS A 129 -9.35 -17.39 -25.08
C HIS A 129 -8.15 -16.99 -24.22
N GLN A 130 -8.32 -16.15 -23.19
CA GLN A 130 -7.27 -15.90 -22.19
C GLN A 130 -7.62 -16.43 -20.81
N THR A 131 -6.61 -16.73 -20.00
CA THR A 131 -6.76 -17.13 -18.60
C THR A 131 -5.73 -16.48 -17.71
N TRP A 132 -6.08 -16.34 -16.43
CA TRP A 132 -5.17 -15.88 -15.38
C TRP A 132 -4.42 -17.06 -14.75
N VAL A 133 -3.10 -17.01 -14.79
CA VAL A 133 -2.23 -18.01 -14.15
C VAL A 133 -1.78 -17.46 -12.80
N ASN A 134 -2.02 -18.22 -11.72
CA ASN A 134 -1.52 -17.88 -10.39
C ASN A 134 -0.01 -18.14 -10.33
N SER A 135 0.68 -17.46 -9.42
CA SER A 135 2.08 -17.76 -9.15
C SER A 135 2.29 -19.20 -8.70
N TYR A 136 3.34 -19.85 -9.17
CA TYR A 136 3.72 -21.20 -8.76
C TYR A 136 5.22 -21.42 -8.84
N ALA A 137 5.75 -22.28 -7.98
CA ALA A 137 7.15 -22.70 -8.06
C ALA A 137 7.29 -23.87 -9.04
N LYS A 138 8.33 -23.82 -9.88
CA LYS A 138 8.65 -24.87 -10.85
C LYS A 138 10.14 -25.20 -10.78
N THR A 139 10.48 -26.47 -10.82
CA THR A 139 11.86 -26.91 -11.05
C THR A 139 12.16 -26.89 -12.55
N VAL A 140 13.27 -26.26 -12.94
CA VAL A 140 13.79 -26.34 -14.31
C VAL A 140 14.49 -27.68 -14.45
N VAL A 141 14.01 -28.50 -15.39
CA VAL A 141 14.50 -29.85 -15.67
C VAL A 141 15.43 -29.79 -16.86
#